data_AF-A0A518H514-F1
#
_entry.id   AF-A0A518H514-F1
#
_cell.length_a   1.000
_cell.length_b   1.000
_cell.length_c   1.000
_cell.angle_alpha   90.00
_cell.angle_beta   90.00
_cell.angle_gamma   90.00
#
_symmetry.space_group_name_H-M   'P 1'
#
loop_
_entity.id
_entity.type
_entity.pdbx_description
1 polymer ?
#
loop_
_entity_poly.entity_id
_entity_poly.type
_entity_poly.pdbx_seq_one_letter_code
_entity_poly.pdbx_strand_id
1 'polypeptide(L)'
;MVTLGMFAALMPPSLVVWASRAAGGGALGVVVLGFVAEHSGPRTGEVVVHVTEPGVELSVGGISLDVRERRYEPLVFELPAGRHELTMSRGGRLLHREWFSIEGGDSVVLAAWDQEGQPHPAAAASPPP
;
A
#
# COMPACT_ATOMS: atom_id res chain seq x y z
N MET A 1 -30.28 -51.95 -28.02
CA MET A 1 -29.92 -51.86 -26.59
C MET A 1 -28.47 -52.31 -26.48
N VAL A 2 -27.57 -51.39 -26.07
CA VAL A 2 -26.12 -51.57 -25.71
C VAL A 2 -25.23 -52.09 -26.87
N THR A 3 -24.05 -51.55 -27.22
CA THR A 3 -22.93 -51.06 -26.39
C THR A 3 -22.08 -50.04 -27.17
N LEU A 4 -22.02 -48.83 -26.63
CA LEU A 4 -21.10 -47.74 -26.97
C LEU A 4 -19.77 -48.00 -26.24
N GLY A 5 -18.75 -48.54 -26.89
CA GLY A 5 -17.52 -48.92 -26.18
C GLY A 5 -16.34 -49.28 -27.09
N MET A 6 -15.95 -48.40 -28.01
CA MET A 6 -14.77 -48.70 -28.85
C MET A 6 -14.09 -47.47 -29.48
N PHE A 7 -13.86 -46.39 -28.73
CA PHE A 7 -13.09 -45.23 -29.25
C PHE A 7 -11.91 -44.79 -28.39
N ALA A 8 -11.53 -45.55 -27.35
CA ALA A 8 -10.41 -45.20 -26.47
C ALA A 8 -9.07 -45.89 -26.82
N ALA A 9 -9.00 -46.72 -27.86
CA ALA A 9 -7.85 -47.60 -28.10
C ALA A 9 -7.18 -47.34 -29.46
N LEU A 10 -6.48 -46.21 -29.63
CA LEU A 10 -5.32 -46.14 -30.54
C LEU A 10 -4.44 -44.90 -30.33
N MET A 11 -4.26 -44.40 -29.10
CA MET A 11 -3.19 -43.44 -28.83
C MET A 11 -1.89 -44.20 -28.55
N PRO A 12 -0.80 -43.94 -29.28
CA PRO A 12 0.47 -44.60 -29.00
C PRO A 12 0.93 -44.23 -27.58
N PRO A 13 1.49 -45.17 -26.81
CA PRO A 13 1.88 -44.94 -25.41
C PRO A 13 2.90 -43.80 -25.27
N SER A 14 3.70 -43.53 -26.31
CA SER A 14 4.61 -42.38 -26.38
C SER A 14 3.87 -41.03 -26.35
N LEU A 15 2.68 -40.95 -26.95
CA LEU A 15 1.86 -39.73 -27.02
C LEU A 15 1.17 -39.45 -25.68
N VAL A 16 0.76 -40.50 -24.97
CA VAL A 16 0.23 -40.40 -23.59
C VAL A 16 1.32 -39.91 -22.62
N VAL A 17 2.54 -40.42 -22.73
CA VAL A 17 3.69 -39.97 -21.91
C VAL A 17 4.11 -38.54 -22.26
N TRP A 18 4.03 -38.15 -23.53
CA TRP A 18 4.32 -36.79 -23.95
C TRP A 18 3.25 -35.80 -23.46
N ALA A 19 1.97 -36.13 -23.63
CA ALA A 19 0.85 -35.29 -23.20
C ALA A 19 0.82 -35.10 -21.68
N SER A 20 1.11 -36.15 -20.89
CA SER A 20 1.18 -36.04 -19.44
C SER A 20 2.33 -35.15 -18.96
N ARG A 21 3.48 -35.20 -19.63
CA ARG A 21 4.61 -34.29 -19.36
C ARG A 21 4.30 -32.84 -19.73
N ALA A 22 3.66 -32.62 -20.88
CA ALA A 22 3.26 -31.28 -21.32
C ALA A 22 2.24 -30.67 -20.35
N ALA A 23 1.24 -31.44 -19.92
CA ALA A 23 0.25 -31.00 -18.94
C ALA A 23 0.88 -30.71 -17.58
N GLY A 24 1.75 -31.60 -17.08
CA GLY A 24 2.44 -31.42 -15.79
C GLY A 24 3.37 -30.20 -15.78
N GLY A 25 4.17 -30.02 -16.84
CA GLY A 25 5.06 -28.87 -16.99
C GLY A 25 4.28 -27.56 -17.11
N GLY A 26 3.18 -27.56 -17.87
CA GLY A 26 2.30 -26.39 -18.01
C GLY A 26 1.67 -25.98 -16.69
N ALA A 27 1.09 -26.94 -15.94
CA ALA A 27 0.48 -26.66 -14.64
C ALA A 27 1.49 -26.08 -13.64
N LEU A 28 2.69 -26.66 -13.56
CA LEU A 28 3.75 -26.16 -12.68
C LEU A 28 4.22 -24.77 -13.10
N GLY A 29 4.34 -24.53 -14.41
CA GLY A 29 4.65 -23.21 -14.96
C GLY A 29 3.62 -22.16 -14.55
N VAL A 30 2.31 -22.45 -14.70
CA VAL A 30 1.23 -21.54 -14.30
C VAL A 30 1.27 -21.25 -12.79
N VAL A 31 1.50 -22.27 -11.95
CA VAL A 31 1.60 -22.10 -10.49
C VAL A 31 2.79 -21.21 -10.12
N VAL A 32 3.96 -21.46 -10.69
CA VAL A 32 5.16 -20.63 -10.43
C VAL A 32 4.94 -19.20 -10.92
N LEU A 33 4.34 -19.00 -12.10
CA LEU A 33 4.06 -17.66 -12.61
C LEU A 33 3.08 -16.91 -11.71
N GLY A 34 2.02 -17.57 -11.25
CA GLY A 34 1.07 -17.00 -10.30
C GLY A 34 1.74 -16.59 -8.99
N PHE A 35 2.58 -17.47 -8.44
CA PHE A 35 3.35 -17.18 -7.24
C PHE A 35 4.27 -15.97 -7.40
N VAL A 36 5.01 -15.90 -8.52
CA VAL A 36 5.87 -14.76 -8.83
C VAL A 36 5.03 -13.50 -8.98
N ALA A 37 3.92 -13.54 -9.70
CA ALA A 37 3.05 -12.37 -9.88
C ALA A 37 2.54 -11.80 -8.53
N GLU A 38 2.14 -12.67 -7.61
CA GLU A 38 1.70 -12.26 -6.26
C GLU A 38 2.83 -11.66 -5.41
N HIS A 39 4.09 -12.08 -5.62
CA HIS A 39 5.25 -11.65 -4.82
C HIS A 39 6.13 -10.60 -5.49
N SER A 40 5.85 -10.23 -6.74
CA SER A 40 6.62 -9.25 -7.52
C SER A 40 6.11 -7.82 -7.37
N GLY A 41 5.08 -7.59 -6.54
CA GLY A 41 4.58 -6.24 -6.26
C GLY A 41 5.69 -5.32 -5.74
N PRO A 42 5.62 -4.00 -6.04
CA PRO A 42 6.56 -3.03 -5.48
C PRO A 42 6.57 -3.17 -3.96
N ARG A 43 7.74 -3.18 -3.33
CA ARG A 43 7.82 -3.32 -1.85
C ARG A 43 7.64 -2.00 -1.13
N THR A 44 7.57 -0.91 -1.88
CA THR A 44 7.48 0.46 -1.39
C THR A 44 6.25 1.13 -1.98
N GLY A 45 5.68 2.07 -1.24
CA GLY A 45 4.68 3.00 -1.70
C GLY A 45 5.14 4.43 -1.48
N GLU A 46 4.46 5.37 -2.15
CA GLU A 46 4.75 6.80 -2.09
C GLU A 46 3.84 7.50 -1.09
N VAL A 47 4.40 8.32 -0.20
CA VAL A 47 3.64 9.15 0.73
C VAL A 47 3.92 10.61 0.43
N VAL A 48 2.87 11.35 0.10
CA VAL A 48 2.94 12.79 -0.15
C VAL A 48 2.35 13.52 1.05
N VAL A 49 3.17 14.22 1.81
CA VAL A 49 2.74 14.99 2.97
C VAL A 49 2.67 16.47 2.65
N HIS A 50 1.48 17.04 2.79
CA HIS A 50 1.25 18.48 2.76
C HIS A 50 1.34 19.06 4.17
N VAL A 51 2.35 19.89 4.40
CA VAL A 51 2.56 20.59 5.68
C VAL A 51 2.14 22.04 5.52
N THR A 52 1.20 22.48 6.35
CA THR A 52 0.67 23.86 6.31
C THR A 52 1.44 24.83 7.21
N GLU A 53 2.14 24.28 8.21
CA GLU A 53 2.78 25.00 9.30
C GLU A 53 4.32 25.03 9.14
N PRO A 54 4.98 26.20 9.14
CA PRO A 54 6.44 26.28 9.11
C PRO A 54 7.06 26.05 10.48
N GLY A 55 8.36 25.75 10.51
CA GLY A 55 9.12 25.56 11.74
C GLY A 55 8.64 24.35 12.54
N VAL A 56 8.28 23.27 11.85
CA VAL A 56 7.84 22.01 12.46
C VAL A 56 8.81 20.90 12.10
N GLU A 57 8.98 19.96 13.02
CA GLU A 57 9.67 18.70 12.81
C GLU A 57 8.62 17.63 12.46
N LEU A 58 8.74 17.09 11.25
CA LEU A 58 7.87 16.03 10.74
C LEU A 58 8.60 14.70 10.87
N SER A 59 7.96 13.66 11.41
CA SER A 59 8.47 12.30 11.37
C SER A 59 7.48 11.37 10.69
N VAL A 60 7.94 10.63 9.68
CA VAL A 60 7.13 9.68 8.90
C VAL A 60 7.85 8.35 8.84
N GLY A 61 7.26 7.29 9.40
CA GLY A 61 7.86 5.96 9.37
C GLY A 61 9.26 5.88 10.00
N GLY A 62 9.55 6.75 10.97
CA GLY A 62 10.86 6.88 11.63
C GLY A 62 11.86 7.80 10.93
N ILE A 63 11.51 8.39 9.78
CA ILE A 63 12.32 9.40 9.09
C ILE A 63 11.89 10.78 9.59
N SER A 64 12.80 11.51 10.24
CA SER A 64 12.54 12.88 10.72
C SER A 64 13.12 13.94 9.79
N LEU A 65 12.35 15.01 9.53
CA LEU A 65 12.72 16.13 8.67
C LEU A 65 12.28 17.46 9.30
N ASP A 66 13.18 18.43 9.33
CA ASP A 66 12.93 19.78 9.87
C ASP A 66 12.44 20.71 8.74
N VAL A 67 11.17 21.14 8.83
CA VAL A 67 10.50 21.98 7.84
C VAL A 67 10.68 23.45 8.24
N ARG A 68 11.88 24.00 8.05
CA ARG A 68 12.17 25.41 8.41
C ARG A 68 11.60 26.44 7.45
N GLU A 69 11.82 26.25 6.15
CA GLU A 69 11.57 27.30 5.14
C GLU A 69 10.70 26.84 3.96
N ARG A 70 10.45 25.54 3.83
CA ARG A 70 9.63 24.98 2.75
C ARG A 70 8.16 25.03 3.11
N ARG A 71 7.60 26.22 3.04
CA ARG A 71 6.14 26.41 3.17
C ARG A 71 5.49 25.95 1.87
N TYR A 72 4.51 25.05 1.97
CA TYR A 72 3.66 24.58 0.85
C TYR A 72 4.29 23.65 -0.19
N GLU A 73 5.56 23.26 -0.06
CA GLU A 73 6.11 22.20 -0.91
C GLU A 73 5.65 20.83 -0.39
N PRO A 74 5.03 19.98 -1.24
CA PRO A 74 4.72 18.61 -0.85
C PRO A 74 6.02 17.85 -0.57
N LEU A 75 6.07 17.18 0.57
CA LEU A 75 7.18 16.30 0.94
C LEU A 75 6.83 14.89 0.48
N VAL A 76 7.70 14.31 -0.36
CA VAL A 76 7.50 12.97 -0.90
C VAL A 76 8.45 12.00 -0.21
N PHE A 77 7.89 10.90 0.31
CA PHE A 77 8.63 9.84 0.98
C PHE A 77 8.31 8.50 0.32
N GLU A 78 9.33 7.68 0.08
CA GLU A 78 9.13 6.27 -0.26
C GLU A 78 9.23 5.44 1.01
N LEU A 79 8.15 4.73 1.37
CA LEU A 79 8.10 3.89 2.56
C LEU A 79 7.83 2.43 2.19
N PRO A 80 8.37 1.45 2.94
CA PRO A 80 8.01 0.06 2.77
C PRO A 80 6.50 -0.16 2.97
N ALA A 81 5.92 -1.12 2.26
CA ALA A 81 4.53 -1.51 2.52
C ALA A 81 4.32 -1.91 3.99
N GLY A 82 3.25 -1.42 4.61
CA GLY A 82 2.97 -1.66 6.02
C GLY A 82 2.30 -0.47 6.71
N ARG A 83 2.26 -0.56 8.05
CA ARG A 83 1.66 0.45 8.92
C ARG A 83 2.73 1.42 9.42
N HIS A 84 2.48 2.71 9.23
CA HIS A 84 3.37 3.80 9.59
C HIS A 84 2.67 4.83 10.45
N GLU A 85 3.50 5.66 11.07
CA GLU A 85 3.06 6.78 11.89
C GLU A 85 3.58 8.08 11.28
N LEU A 86 2.67 9.05 11.15
CA LEU A 86 2.95 10.44 10.85
C LEU A 86 2.87 11.23 12.16
N THR A 87 3.94 11.92 12.50
CA THR A 87 3.95 12.89 13.61
C THR A 87 4.44 14.24 13.13
N MET A 88 3.83 15.30 13.64
CA MET A 88 4.27 16.68 13.45
C MET A 88 4.46 17.30 14.82
N SER A 89 5.63 17.89 15.07
CA SER A 89 5.95 18.53 16.34
C SER A 89 6.60 19.89 16.14
N ARG A 90 6.49 20.77 17.13
CA ARG A 90 7.09 22.11 17.12
C ARG A 90 7.70 22.37 18.48
N GLY A 91 9.03 22.54 18.52
CA GLY A 91 9.76 22.77 19.77
C GLY A 91 9.50 21.68 20.83
N GLY A 92 9.38 20.42 20.40
CA GLY A 92 9.08 19.28 21.28
C GLY A 92 7.60 19.09 21.65
N ARG A 93 6.70 20.00 21.27
CA ARG A 93 5.25 19.80 21.42
C ARG A 93 4.69 19.05 20.22
N LEU A 94 3.99 17.96 20.46
CA LEU A 94 3.26 17.23 19.42
C LEU A 94 2.04 18.04 18.97
N LEU A 95 1.92 18.30 17.67
CA LEU A 95 0.82 19.06 17.05
C LEU A 95 -0.15 18.16 16.27
N HIS A 96 0.36 17.12 15.59
CA HIS A 96 -0.44 16.16 14.83
C HIS A 96 0.14 14.76 14.99
N ARG A 97 -0.72 13.74 15.04
CA ARG A 97 -0.34 12.34 15.09
C ARG A 97 -1.39 11.49 14.40
N GLU A 98 -0.98 10.74 13.39
CA GLU A 98 -1.87 9.91 12.59
C GLU A 98 -1.20 8.60 12.20
N TRP A 99 -1.94 7.49 12.33
CA TRP A 99 -1.52 6.19 11.83
C TRP A 99 -2.11 5.96 10.45
N PHE A 100 -1.30 5.50 9.52
CA PHE A 100 -1.74 5.14 8.18
C PHE A 100 -1.09 3.82 7.74
N SER A 101 -1.68 3.18 6.73
CA SER A 101 -1.10 2.01 6.08
C SER A 101 -0.89 2.33 4.61
N ILE A 102 0.19 1.79 4.04
CA ILE A 102 0.47 1.89 2.62
C ILE A 102 0.76 0.51 2.05
N GLU A 103 0.15 0.16 0.92
CA GLU A 103 0.48 -1.05 0.18
C GLU A 103 1.61 -0.79 -0.83
N GLY A 104 2.15 -1.88 -1.35
CA GLY A 104 3.21 -1.83 -2.34
C GLY A 104 2.74 -1.25 -3.67
N GLY A 105 3.33 -0.14 -4.11
CA GLY A 105 2.96 0.54 -5.36
C GLY A 105 1.83 1.57 -5.20
N ASP A 106 1.29 1.72 -4.00
CA ASP A 106 0.27 2.73 -3.70
C ASP A 106 0.88 4.11 -3.49
N SER A 107 0.02 5.14 -3.61
CA SER A 107 0.33 6.52 -3.26
C SER A 107 -0.72 7.04 -2.26
N VAL A 108 -0.25 7.58 -1.13
CA VAL A 108 -1.11 8.14 -0.09
C VAL A 108 -0.77 9.61 0.11
N VAL A 109 -1.80 10.47 0.06
CA VAL A 109 -1.67 11.89 0.33
C VAL A 109 -2.18 12.18 1.75
N LEU A 110 -1.29 12.71 2.59
CA LEU A 110 -1.60 13.10 3.95
C LEU A 110 -1.46 14.61 4.10
N ALA A 111 -2.27 15.20 4.96
CA ALA A 111 -2.13 16.60 5.33
C ALA A 111 -1.89 16.71 6.84
N ALA A 112 -0.87 17.47 7.21
CA ALA A 112 -0.50 17.73 8.59
C ALA A 112 -0.74 19.21 8.91
N TRP A 113 -1.57 19.47 9.92
CA TRP A 113 -1.90 20.80 10.42
C TRP A 113 -2.09 20.75 11.93
N ASP A 114 -2.03 21.91 12.58
CA ASP A 114 -2.31 22.02 14.01
C ASP A 114 -3.82 21.83 14.27
N GLN A 115 -4.19 20.66 14.81
CA GLN A 115 -5.58 20.34 15.12
C GLN A 115 -6.12 21.13 16.32
N GLU A 116 -5.26 21.55 17.25
CA GLU A 116 -5.68 22.28 18.44
C GLU A 116 -6.13 23.72 18.12
N GLY A 117 -5.76 24.22 16.94
CA GLY A 117 -6.18 25.52 16.43
C GLY A 117 -7.62 25.56 15.88
N GLN A 118 -8.31 24.43 15.70
CA GLN A 118 -9.70 24.44 15.26
C GLN A 118 -10.63 24.81 16.44
N PRO A 119 -11.39 25.92 16.35
CA PRO A 119 -12.43 26.22 17.33
C PRO A 119 -13.38 25.04 17.39
N HIS A 120 -13.42 24.37 18.54
CA HIS A 120 -14.30 23.24 18.75
C HIS A 120 -15.74 23.71 18.47
N PRO A 121 -16.47 23.13 17.49
CA PRO A 121 -17.77 23.65 17.05
C PRO A 121 -18.84 23.65 18.16
N ALA A 122 -18.61 22.96 19.28
CA ALA A 122 -19.49 23.04 20.45
C ALA A 122 -19.43 24.39 21.18
N ALA A 123 -18.39 25.21 21.01
CA ALA A 123 -18.31 26.54 21.62
C ALA A 123 -19.12 27.61 20.87
N ALA A 124 -19.45 27.37 19.59
CA ALA A 124 -20.22 28.31 18.76
C ALA A 124 -21.74 28.13 18.87
N ALA A 125 -22.22 27.12 19.60
CA ALA A 125 -23.63 26.74 19.65
C ALA A 125 -24.40 27.31 20.87
N SER A 126 -23.82 28.19 21.68
CA SER A 126 -24.55 28.92 22.71
C SER A 126 -25.08 30.25 22.14
N PRO A 127 -26.37 30.35 21.76
CA PRO A 127 -26.96 31.64 21.44
C PRO A 127 -26.96 32.55 22.69
N PRO A 128 -26.72 33.86 22.53
CA PRO A 128 -26.80 34.81 23.63
C PRO A 128 -28.24 34.89 24.19
N PRO A 129 -28.40 35.19 25.50
CA PRO A 129 -29.70 35.26 26.18
C PRO A 129 -30.59 36.43 25.70
#